data_AF-V9ILA5-F1
#
_entry.id   AF-V9ILA5-F1
#
_cell.length_a   1.000
_cell.length_b   1.000
_cell.length_c   1.000
_cell.angle_alpha   90.00
_cell.angle_beta   90.00
_cell.angle_gamma   90.00
#
_symmetry.space_group_name_H-M   'P 1'
#
loop_
_entity.id
_entity.type
_entity.pdbx_description
1 polymer ?
#
loop_
_entity_poly.entity_id
_entity_poly.type
_entity_poly.pdbx_seq_one_letter_code
_entity_poly.pdbx_strand_id
1 'polypeptide(L)'
;MPLYLSTVIVAHRATEIFNTTPDMGHTHKVLCTLPDDLPFEKLLVEAKNLYRQYPPESINNDVREYDQKRKSKEQEWKAKAEASRQEREKQRQLRIVQLVPRIPYRIRSYKTITVVTILALGLYAFLRSSSGLN
;
A
#
# COMPACT_ATOMS: atom_id res chain seq x y z
N MET A 1 -26.98 9.03 25.01
CA MET A 1 -27.05 8.16 26.21
C MET A 1 -26.18 6.90 26.12
N PRO A 2 -26.25 6.04 25.07
CA PRO A 2 -25.47 4.80 25.04
C PRO A 2 -23.95 5.01 25.18
N LEU A 3 -23.39 6.01 24.49
CA LEU A 3 -21.97 6.37 24.60
C LEU A 3 -21.53 6.62 26.05
N TYR A 4 -22.27 7.47 26.77
CA TYR A 4 -21.95 7.85 28.16
C TYR A 4 -22.05 6.67 29.12
N LEU A 5 -23.05 5.80 28.93
CA LEU A 5 -23.18 4.58 29.73
C LEU A 5 -21.98 3.66 29.50
N SER A 6 -21.60 3.42 28.23
CA SER A 6 -20.41 2.63 27.91
C SER A 6 -19.14 3.24 28.50
N THR A 7 -18.97 4.56 28.44
CA THR A 7 -17.83 5.25 29.06
C THR A 7 -17.76 5.01 30.56
N VAL A 8 -18.89 5.13 31.27
CA VAL A 8 -18.95 4.92 32.72
C VAL A 8 -18.72 3.45 33.09
N ILE A 9 -19.25 2.49 32.32
CA ILE A 9 -18.98 1.06 32.51
C ILE A 9 -17.48 0.76 32.37
N VAL A 10 -16.85 1.27 31.32
CA VAL A 10 -15.40 1.08 31.09
C VAL A 10 -14.58 1.74 32.20
N ALA A 11 -14.96 2.95 32.62
CA ALA A 11 -14.29 3.66 33.71
C ALA A 11 -14.42 2.92 35.06
N HIS A 12 -15.59 2.36 35.36
CA HIS A 12 -15.82 1.55 36.55
C HIS A 12 -14.92 0.31 36.59
N ARG A 13 -14.70 -0.30 35.42
CA ARG A 13 -13.85 -1.49 35.25
C ARG A 13 -12.38 -1.19 34.96
N ALA A 14 -11.94 0.07 35.11
CA ALA A 14 -10.58 0.48 34.75
C ALA A 14 -9.51 -0.40 35.41
N THR A 15 -9.65 -0.72 36.70
CA THR A 15 -8.69 -1.56 37.43
C THR A 15 -8.58 -2.96 36.83
N GLU A 16 -9.69 -3.60 36.48
CA GLU A 16 -9.71 -4.92 35.84
C GLU A 16 -9.05 -4.88 34.46
N ILE A 17 -9.39 -3.86 33.67
CA ILE A 17 -8.85 -3.65 32.32
C ILE A 17 -7.34 -3.42 32.36
N PHE A 18 -6.85 -2.54 33.24
CA PHE A 18 -5.42 -2.23 33.35
C PHE A 18 -4.59 -3.37 33.95
N ASN A 19 -5.20 -4.25 34.75
CA ASN A 19 -4.54 -5.44 35.31
C ASN A 19 -4.57 -6.65 34.37
N THR A 20 -5.22 -6.56 33.20
CA THR A 20 -5.26 -7.64 32.23
C THR A 20 -3.88 -7.84 31.59
N THR A 21 -3.53 -9.09 31.28
CA THR A 21 -2.31 -9.42 30.53
C THR A 21 -2.21 -8.54 29.27
N PRO A 22 -1.03 -7.98 28.92
CA PRO A 22 -0.83 -7.14 27.75
C PRO A 22 -0.84 -7.95 26.44
N ASP A 23 -1.91 -8.72 26.26
CA ASP A 23 -2.24 -9.47 25.07
C ASP A 23 -3.59 -8.96 24.53
N MET A 24 -3.65 -8.78 23.21
CA MET A 24 -4.82 -8.24 22.55
C MET A 24 -6.03 -9.17 22.65
N GLY A 25 -5.82 -10.50 22.71
CA GLY A 25 -6.89 -11.47 22.89
C GLY A 25 -7.53 -11.38 24.27
N HIS A 26 -6.71 -11.34 25.32
CA HIS A 26 -7.18 -11.18 26.69
C HIS A 26 -7.88 -9.83 26.91
N THR A 27 -7.29 -8.74 26.41
CA THR A 27 -7.89 -7.40 26.48
C THR A 27 -9.25 -7.36 25.77
N HIS A 28 -9.34 -7.93 24.57
CA HIS A 28 -10.61 -8.02 23.82
C HIS A 28 -11.67 -8.80 24.61
N LYS A 29 -11.30 -9.97 25.16
CA LYS A 29 -12.22 -10.77 25.98
C LYS A 29 -12.78 -9.96 27.16
N VAL A 30 -11.92 -9.26 27.89
CA VAL A 30 -12.34 -8.45 29.06
C VAL A 30 -13.28 -7.31 28.66
N LEU A 31 -12.98 -6.58 27.58
CA LEU A 31 -13.82 -5.48 27.10
C LEU A 31 -15.17 -5.94 26.54
N CYS A 32 -15.23 -7.13 25.91
CA CYS A 32 -16.45 -7.67 25.33
C CYS A 32 -17.29 -8.53 26.28
N THR A 33 -16.79 -8.83 27.48
CA THR A 33 -17.54 -9.56 28.50
C THR A 33 -18.01 -8.59 29.57
N LEU A 34 -19.31 -8.54 29.83
CA LEU A 34 -19.87 -7.73 30.90
C LEU A 34 -19.99 -8.59 32.15
N PRO A 35 -19.48 -8.14 33.32
CA PRO A 35 -19.60 -8.90 34.56
C PRO A 35 -21.04 -8.84 35.10
N ASP A 36 -21.46 -9.91 35.77
CA ASP A 36 -22.84 -10.06 36.27
C ASP A 36 -23.13 -9.18 37.49
N ASP A 37 -22.11 -8.82 38.26
CA ASP A 37 -22.18 -8.03 39.51
C ASP A 37 -22.08 -6.51 39.27
N LEU A 38 -22.29 -6.06 38.03
CA LEU A 38 -22.16 -4.67 37.66
C LEU A 38 -23.30 -3.81 38.27
N PRO A 39 -22.99 -2.70 38.98
CA PRO A 39 -24.01 -1.89 39.67
C PRO A 39 -24.74 -0.93 38.72
N PHE A 40 -25.59 -1.45 37.84
CA PHE A 40 -26.23 -0.70 36.74
C PHE A 40 -26.95 0.57 37.16
N GLU A 41 -27.70 0.55 38.27
CA GLU A 41 -28.46 1.73 38.74
C GLU A 41 -27.52 2.90 39.05
N LYS A 42 -26.40 2.63 39.73
CA LYS A 42 -25.37 3.64 40.03
C LYS A 42 -24.73 4.16 38.73
N LEU A 43 -24.36 3.26 37.82
CA LEU A 43 -23.73 3.62 36.55
C LEU A 43 -24.66 4.45 35.65
N LEU A 44 -25.98 4.19 35.67
CA LEU A 44 -26.97 4.98 34.94
C LEU A 44 -27.08 6.41 35.49
N VAL A 45 -27.05 6.57 36.82
CA VAL A 45 -27.04 7.89 37.45
C VAL A 45 -25.77 8.65 37.09
N GLU A 46 -24.61 8.00 37.17
CA GLU A 46 -23.32 8.58 36.77
C GLU A 46 -23.30 8.97 35.29
N ALA A 47 -23.80 8.11 34.40
CA ALA A 47 -23.89 8.40 32.96
C ALA A 47 -24.80 9.61 32.67
N LYS A 48 -25.91 9.75 33.39
CA LYS A 48 -26.81 10.91 33.30
C LYS A 48 -26.13 12.18 33.80
N ASN A 49 -25.35 12.10 34.87
CA ASN A 49 -24.57 13.24 35.36
C ASN A 49 -23.49 13.64 34.34
N LEU A 50 -22.79 12.67 33.76
CA LEU A 50 -21.79 12.89 32.72
C LEU A 50 -22.38 13.54 31.47
N TYR A 51 -23.57 13.08 31.04
CA TYR A 51 -24.29 13.69 29.91
C TYR A 51 -24.66 15.16 30.16
N ARG A 52 -25.10 15.49 31.39
CA ARG A 52 -25.44 16.87 31.76
C ARG A 52 -24.20 17.75 31.82
N GLN A 53 -23.09 17.22 32.30
CA GLN A 53 -21.82 17.95 32.41
C GLN A 53 -21.17 18.18 31.05
N TYR A 54 -21.28 17.21 30.14
CA TYR A 54 -20.70 17.23 28.80
C TYR A 54 -21.78 16.91 27.76
N PRO A 55 -22.68 17.85 27.44
CA PRO A 55 -23.73 17.62 26.46
C PRO A 55 -23.11 17.33 25.08
N PRO A 56 -23.73 16.49 24.22
CA PRO A 56 -23.16 16.11 22.92
C PRO A 56 -22.78 17.30 22.04
N GLU A 57 -23.52 18.41 22.16
CA GLU A 57 -23.28 19.64 21.43
C GLU A 57 -21.93 20.26 21.80
N SER A 58 -21.42 20.04 23.01
CA SER A 58 -20.14 20.62 23.46
C SER A 58 -18.93 20.01 22.75
N ILE A 59 -19.03 18.77 22.25
CA ILE A 59 -17.92 18.05 21.58
C ILE A 59 -18.01 18.09 20.05
N ASN A 60 -19.05 18.71 19.48
CA ASN A 60 -19.30 18.71 18.03
C ASN A 60 -18.13 19.29 17.22
N ASN A 61 -17.50 20.34 17.72
CA ASN A 61 -16.36 20.96 17.04
C ASN A 61 -15.16 20.00 17.01
N ASP A 62 -14.83 19.38 18.15
CA ASP A 62 -13.74 18.41 18.27
C ASP A 62 -13.95 17.21 17.36
N VAL A 63 -15.19 16.69 17.31
CA VAL A 63 -15.56 15.58 16.42
C VAL A 63 -15.38 15.98 14.96
N ARG A 64 -15.82 17.19 14.57
CA ARG A 64 -15.68 17.68 13.19
C ARG A 64 -14.20 17.87 12.81
N GLU A 65 -13.39 18.43 13.70
CA GLU A 65 -11.95 18.59 13.47
C GLU A 65 -11.26 17.22 13.34
N TYR A 66 -11.58 16.28 14.23
CA TYR A 66 -11.06 14.92 14.17
C TYR A 66 -11.41 14.23 12.85
N ASP A 67 -12.65 14.33 12.40
CA ASP A 67 -13.09 13.73 11.14
C ASP A 67 -12.44 14.38 9.91
N GLN A 68 -12.27 15.71 9.92
CA GLN A 68 -11.54 16.43 8.87
C GLN A 68 -10.09 15.93 8.79
N LYS A 69 -9.40 15.88 9.93
CA LYS A 69 -8.00 15.41 10.02
C LYS A 69 -7.86 13.95 9.57
N ARG A 70 -8.82 13.09 9.95
CA ARG A 70 -8.88 11.70 9.51
C ARG A 70 -9.03 11.58 8.00
N LYS A 71 -9.98 12.33 7.41
CA LYS A 71 -10.21 12.35 5.96
C LYS A 71 -9.00 12.85 5.18
N SER A 72 -8.36 13.93 5.64
CA SER A 72 -7.14 14.46 5.01
C SER A 72 -6.01 13.42 5.02
N LYS A 73 -5.79 12.73 6.15
CA LYS A 73 -4.81 11.64 6.21
C LYS A 73 -5.19 10.50 5.28
N GLU A 74 -6.44 10.07 5.26
CA GLU A 74 -6.87 8.98 4.37
C GLU A 74 -6.64 9.34 2.88
N GLN A 75 -6.93 10.59 2.49
CA GLN A 75 -6.66 11.09 1.14
C GLN A 75 -5.18 11.11 0.82
N GLU A 76 -4.33 11.59 1.74
CA GLU A 76 -2.87 11.57 1.58
C GLU A 76 -2.35 10.14 1.39
N TRP A 77 -2.84 9.20 2.19
CA TRP A 77 -2.47 7.79 2.08
C TRP A 77 -2.91 7.18 0.75
N LYS A 78 -4.11 7.48 0.28
CA LYS A 78 -4.61 7.05 -1.03
C LYS A 78 -3.78 7.64 -2.17
N ALA A 79 -3.51 8.95 -2.14
CA ALA A 79 -2.70 9.63 -3.14
C ALA A 79 -1.27 9.07 -3.19
N LYS A 80 -0.67 8.80 -2.03
CA LYS A 80 0.67 8.18 -1.95
C LYS A 80 0.67 6.74 -2.47
N ALA A 81 -0.36 5.96 -2.16
CA ALA A 81 -0.52 4.61 -2.69
C ALA A 81 -0.71 4.62 -4.21
N GLU A 82 -1.48 5.56 -4.75
CA GLU A 82 -1.71 5.73 -6.17
C GLU A 82 -0.46 6.21 -6.91
N ALA A 83 0.26 7.21 -6.37
CA ALA A 83 1.54 7.65 -6.93
C ALA A 83 2.56 6.50 -6.98
N SER A 84 2.61 5.65 -5.93
CA SER A 84 3.45 4.45 -5.91
C SER A 84 3.04 3.43 -6.99
N ARG A 85 1.73 3.27 -7.25
CA ARG A 85 1.23 2.42 -8.34
C ARG A 85 1.61 2.98 -9.70
N GLN A 86 1.37 4.27 -9.94
CA GLN A 86 1.70 4.94 -11.20
C GLN A 86 3.21 4.88 -11.49
N GLU A 87 4.06 5.06 -10.47
CA GLU A 87 5.51 4.96 -10.61
C GLU A 87 5.93 3.53 -11.01
N ARG A 88 5.35 2.50 -10.39
CA ARG A 88 5.59 1.10 -10.77
C ARG A 88 5.16 0.82 -12.21
N GLU A 89 4.04 1.39 -12.65
CA GLU A 89 3.57 1.25 -14.03
C GLU A 89 4.49 1.95 -15.03
N LYS A 90 4.92 3.18 -14.74
CA LYS A 90 5.93 3.89 -15.55
C LYS A 90 7.22 3.10 -15.67
N GLN A 91 7.74 2.58 -14.56
CA GLN A 91 8.93 1.73 -14.56
C GLN A 91 8.74 0.44 -15.37
N ARG A 92 7.56 -0.18 -15.31
CA ARG A 92 7.22 -1.34 -16.15
C ARG A 92 7.21 -0.97 -17.64
N GLN A 93 6.57 0.14 -18.00
CA GLN A 93 6.54 0.61 -19.39
C GLN A 93 7.95 0.92 -19.91
N LEU A 94 8.78 1.61 -19.10
CA LEU A 94 10.18 1.87 -19.46
C LEU A 94 10.97 0.56 -19.66
N ARG A 95 10.80 -0.44 -18.79
CA ARG A 95 11.41 -1.76 -18.98
C ARG A 95 10.92 -2.44 -20.25
N ILE A 96 9.62 -2.39 -20.57
CA ILE A 96 9.09 -2.96 -21.81
C ILE A 96 9.73 -2.26 -23.02
N VAL A 97 9.77 -0.92 -23.05
CA VAL A 97 10.40 -0.15 -24.13
C VAL A 97 11.89 -0.50 -24.29
N GLN A 98 12.62 -0.70 -23.19
CA GLN A 98 14.01 -1.16 -23.22
C GLN A 98 14.15 -2.59 -23.72
N LEU A 99 13.17 -3.47 -23.44
CA LEU A 99 13.18 -4.87 -23.85
C LEU A 99 12.72 -5.07 -25.30
N VAL A 100 12.02 -4.11 -25.92
CA VAL A 100 11.70 -4.17 -27.35
C VAL A 100 13.01 -4.03 -28.12
N PRO A 101 13.49 -5.09 -28.79
CA PRO A 101 14.73 -5.01 -29.53
C PRO A 101 14.50 -4.03 -30.69
N ARG A 102 15.18 -2.88 -30.67
CA ARG A 102 15.44 -2.16 -31.92
C ARG A 102 16.41 -3.02 -32.70
N ILE A 103 15.89 -4.00 -33.45
CA ILE A 103 16.64 -4.65 -34.52
C ILE A 103 16.27 -3.90 -35.80
N PRO A 104 16.98 -2.83 -36.19
CA PRO A 104 16.83 -2.26 -37.52
C PRO A 104 17.68 -3.07 -38.50
N TYR A 105 17.44 -4.37 -38.63
CA TYR A 105 18.04 -5.15 -39.70
C TYR A 105 16.97 -6.05 -40.29
N ARG A 106 16.20 -5.45 -41.19
CA ARG A 106 15.60 -6.13 -42.33
C ARG A 106 16.74 -6.84 -43.06
N ILE A 107 17.10 -8.06 -42.64
CA ILE A 107 18.06 -8.92 -43.32
C ILE A 107 17.44 -9.23 -44.68
N ARG A 108 17.79 -8.38 -45.65
CA ARG A 108 17.33 -8.46 -47.03
C ARG A 108 18.11 -9.59 -47.69
N SER A 109 17.46 -10.74 -47.80
CA SER A 109 17.82 -11.87 -48.66
C SER A 109 19.21 -12.47 -48.42
N TYR A 110 19.22 -13.65 -47.80
CA TYR A 110 20.37 -14.57 -47.68
C TYR A 110 21.13 -14.78 -49.01
N LYS A 111 20.47 -14.58 -50.16
CA LYS A 111 21.08 -14.67 -51.49
C LYS A 111 22.17 -13.62 -51.72
N THR A 112 22.06 -12.44 -51.12
CA THR A 112 23.10 -11.39 -51.27
C THR A 112 24.33 -11.69 -50.44
N ILE A 113 24.13 -12.24 -49.23
CA ILE A 113 25.21 -12.64 -48.33
C ILE A 113 26.05 -13.74 -48.98
N THR A 114 25.41 -14.77 -49.55
CA THR A 114 26.13 -15.87 -50.22
C THR A 114 26.89 -15.40 -51.46
N VAL A 115 26.33 -14.48 -52.24
CA VAL A 115 27.03 -13.94 -53.43
C VAL A 115 28.27 -13.14 -53.01
N VAL A 116 28.16 -12.27 -51.99
CA VAL A 116 29.28 -11.47 -51.52
C VAL A 116 30.40 -12.33 -50.94
N THR A 117 30.06 -13.38 -50.17
CA THR A 117 31.09 -14.27 -49.60
C THR A 117 31.82 -15.08 -50.66
N ILE A 118 31.11 -15.62 -51.66
CA ILE A 118 31.71 -16.33 -52.78
C ILE A 118 32.65 -15.40 -53.57
N LEU A 119 32.21 -14.16 -53.84
CA LEU A 119 32.99 -13.20 -54.61
C LEU A 119 34.26 -12.75 -53.86
N ALA A 120 34.16 -12.55 -52.54
CA ALA A 120 35.31 -12.24 -51.69
C ALA A 120 36.32 -13.39 -51.63
N LEU A 121 35.85 -14.64 -51.47
CA LEU A 121 36.72 -15.81 -51.48
C LEU A 121 37.37 -16.02 -52.86
N GLY A 122 36.62 -15.79 -53.94
CA GLY A 122 37.14 -15.84 -55.31
C GLY A 122 38.24 -14.80 -55.57
N LEU A 123 38.02 -13.54 -55.16
CA LEU A 123 39.03 -12.49 -55.26
C LEU A 123 40.26 -12.78 -54.40
N TYR A 124 40.06 -13.30 -53.18
CA TYR A 124 41.16 -13.68 -52.31
C TYR A 124 42.01 -14.80 -52.92
N ALA A 125 41.37 -15.85 -53.46
CA ALA A 125 42.05 -16.93 -54.15
C ALA A 125 42.79 -16.45 -55.40
N PHE A 126 42.18 -15.55 -56.18
CA PHE A 126 42.79 -14.97 -57.37
C PHE A 126 44.04 -14.15 -57.04
N LEU A 127 43.94 -13.26 -56.04
CA LEU A 127 45.09 -12.47 -55.57
C LEU A 127 46.19 -13.37 -55.00
N ARG A 128 45.83 -14.40 -54.23
CA ARG A 128 46.79 -15.37 -53.69
C ARG A 128 47.47 -16.20 -54.79
N SER A 129 46.74 -16.57 -55.84
CA SER A 129 47.30 -17.26 -57.01
C SER A 129 48.21 -16.36 -57.83
N SER A 130 47.90 -15.06 -57.92
CA SER A 130 48.72 -14.06 -58.62
C SER A 130 50.04 -13.77 -57.88
N SER A 131 50.01 -13.76 -56.54
CA SER A 131 51.20 -13.54 -55.71
C SER A 131 52.14 -14.76 -55.58
N GLY A 132 51.77 -15.92 -56.15
CA GLY A 132 52.56 -17.17 -56.10
C GLY A 132 53.45 -17.43 -57.32
N LEU A 133 53.49 -16.52 -58.30
CA LEU A 133 54.40 -16.55 -59.45
C LEU A 133 55.48 -15.47 -59.26
N ASN A 134 56.47 -15.76 -58.42
CA ASN A 134 57.82 -15.20 -58.47
C ASN A 134 58.79 -16.28 -57.99
#